data_AF-A0A1I3MIF1-F1
#
_entry.id   AF-A0A1I3MIF1-F1
#
_cell.length_a   1.000
_cell.length_b   1.000
_cell.length_c   1.000
_cell.angle_alpha   90.00
_cell.angle_beta   90.00
_cell.angle_gamma   90.00
#
_symmetry.space_group_name_H-M   'P 1'
#
loop_
_entity.id
_entity.type
_entity.pdbx_description
1 polymer ?
#
loop_
_entity_poly.entity_id
_entity_poly.type
_entity_poly.pdbx_seq_one_letter_code
_entity_poly.pdbx_strand_id
1 'polypeptide(L)'
;MLFKKHGFGRVKHKSNQTQVNHKPLKIYFHNFSYSIDVKMKPIHNRNYLEDKRKALRKDLTSAEATLWNHLKQKQLEGRKFRRQHSILNYIVDFYCPKEKLIIELDGGYHLRFEQQLKDYERDEVLNNLGFTIFRIENKFIFEDLDYVLNGIKACFK
;
A
#
# COMPACT_ATOMS: atom_id res chain seq x y z
N MET A 1 9.22 -52.89 -10.11
CA MET A 1 8.23 -52.40 -9.12
C MET A 1 9.01 -51.86 -7.92
N LEU A 2 8.69 -50.62 -7.51
CA LEU A 2 9.17 -49.87 -6.32
C LEU A 2 10.58 -49.23 -6.34
N PHE A 3 10.50 -47.90 -6.36
CA PHE A 3 11.55 -46.89 -6.38
C PHE A 3 12.14 -46.58 -5.00
N LYS A 4 13.42 -46.19 -4.99
CA LYS A 4 14.15 -45.56 -3.89
C LYS A 4 13.41 -44.31 -3.36
N LYS A 5 13.12 -44.26 -2.06
CA LYS A 5 12.73 -43.02 -1.37
C LYS A 5 13.98 -42.18 -1.08
N HIS A 6 14.22 -41.12 -1.86
CA HIS A 6 15.12 -40.05 -1.49
C HIS A 6 14.35 -38.97 -0.74
N GLY A 7 14.88 -38.55 0.41
CA GLY A 7 14.32 -37.48 1.23
C GLY A 7 14.47 -36.13 0.56
N PHE A 8 13.36 -35.43 0.37
CA PHE A 8 13.35 -34.02 -0.01
C PHE A 8 13.45 -33.16 1.26
N GLY A 9 14.65 -32.63 1.50
CA GLY A 9 14.88 -31.56 2.46
C GLY A 9 14.09 -30.32 2.05
N ARG A 10 13.24 -29.83 2.95
CA ARG A 10 12.45 -28.61 2.76
C ARG A 10 13.37 -27.41 2.88
N VAL A 11 13.74 -26.81 1.75
CA VAL A 11 14.46 -25.53 1.70
C VAL A 11 13.56 -24.46 2.31
N LYS A 12 13.91 -23.99 3.51
CA LYS A 12 13.28 -22.82 4.13
C LYS A 12 13.74 -21.59 3.36
N HIS A 13 12.88 -21.04 2.48
CA HIS A 13 13.08 -19.69 1.94
C HIS A 13 13.09 -18.69 3.11
N LYS A 14 14.28 -18.17 3.44
CA LYS A 14 14.43 -17.00 4.30
C LYS A 14 13.77 -15.83 3.57
N SER A 15 12.66 -15.32 4.13
CA SER A 15 12.10 -14.04 3.71
C SER A 15 13.13 -12.96 4.03
N ASN A 16 13.61 -12.26 3.00
CA ASN A 16 14.41 -11.05 3.17
C ASN A 16 13.52 -10.00 3.86
N GLN A 17 13.64 -9.90 5.19
CA GLN A 17 13.17 -8.76 5.94
C GLN A 17 13.98 -7.55 5.47
N THR A 18 13.31 -6.60 4.83
CA THR A 18 13.87 -5.29 4.54
C THR A 18 14.33 -4.67 5.85
N GLN A 19 15.63 -4.52 6.05
CA GLN A 19 16.18 -3.75 7.16
C GLN A 19 15.65 -2.32 7.03
N VAL A 20 14.77 -1.94 7.95
CA VAL A 20 14.29 -0.57 8.06
C VAL A 20 15.41 0.19 8.77
N ASN A 21 16.11 1.06 8.03
CA ASN A 21 17.10 1.97 8.61
C ASN A 21 16.35 2.97 9.51
N HIS A 22 16.30 2.70 10.81
CA HIS A 22 15.75 3.61 11.79
C HIS A 22 16.84 4.60 12.23
N LYS A 23 16.61 5.91 12.01
CA LYS A 23 17.30 6.96 12.76
C LYS A 23 16.60 7.10 14.11
N PRO A 24 17.31 7.02 15.26
CA PRO A 24 16.69 7.18 16.56
C PRO A 24 16.14 8.60 16.72
N LEU A 25 14.92 8.72 17.28
CA LEU A 25 14.39 10.00 17.72
C LEU A 25 15.19 10.46 18.94
N LYS A 26 15.95 11.54 18.79
CA LYS A 26 16.61 12.22 19.92
C LYS A 26 15.60 13.16 20.57
N ILE A 27 15.23 12.85 21.80
CA ILE A 27 14.50 13.77 22.68
C ILE A 27 15.52 14.43 23.61
N TYR A 28 15.44 15.76 23.72
CA TYR A 28 16.28 16.54 24.63
C TYR A 28 15.44 17.01 25.80
N PHE A 29 15.74 16.50 27.00
CA PHE A 29 15.25 17.04 28.27
C PHE A 29 16.46 17.23 29.18
N HIS A 30 16.63 18.45 29.72
CA HIS A 30 17.62 18.78 30.77
C HIS A 30 18.99 18.09 30.61
N ASN A 31 19.73 18.43 29.54
CA ASN A 31 21.11 18.00 29.30
C ASN A 31 21.39 16.48 29.34
N PHE A 32 20.36 15.63 29.22
CA PHE A 32 20.52 14.18 29.13
C PHE A 32 19.97 13.67 27.80
N SER A 33 20.78 12.92 27.04
CA SER A 33 20.33 12.27 25.81
C SER A 33 19.79 10.87 26.13
N TYR A 34 18.49 10.64 25.94
CA TYR A 34 17.91 9.31 25.96
C TYR A 34 17.67 8.80 24.53
N SER A 35 18.19 7.62 24.23
CA SER A 35 17.89 6.86 23.01
C SER A 35 16.73 5.90 23.34
N ILE A 36 15.49 6.30 23.07
CA ILE A 36 14.38 5.34 23.14
C ILE A 36 14.35 4.58 21.81
N ASP A 37 14.75 3.32 21.86
CA ASP A 37 14.66 2.40 20.73
C ASP A 37 13.19 1.95 20.60
N VAL A 38 12.33 2.88 20.14
CA VAL A 38 10.92 2.56 19.87
C VAL A 38 10.91 1.63 18.67
N LYS A 39 10.79 0.31 18.91
CA LYS A 39 10.52 -0.68 17.85
C LYS A 39 9.20 -0.32 17.17
N MET A 40 9.27 0.51 16.15
CA MET A 40 8.15 0.86 15.29
C MET A 40 7.67 -0.43 14.63
N LYS A 41 6.45 -0.87 14.99
CA LYS A 41 5.82 -2.02 14.35
C LYS A 41 5.77 -1.80 12.84
N PRO A 42 5.91 -2.85 12.01
CA PRO A 42 5.73 -2.73 10.57
C PRO A 42 4.40 -2.04 10.26
N ILE A 43 4.49 -0.90 9.55
CA ILE A 43 3.29 -0.15 9.15
C ILE A 43 2.57 -0.85 7.99
N HIS A 44 3.27 -1.67 7.21
CA HIS A 44 2.69 -2.35 6.06
C HIS A 44 2.26 -3.77 6.39
N ASN A 45 1.17 -4.22 5.76
CA ASN A 45 0.72 -5.62 5.77
C ASN A 45 0.54 -6.20 7.19
N ARG A 46 -0.07 -5.43 8.09
CA ARG A 46 -0.39 -5.92 9.44
C ARG A 46 -1.24 -7.20 9.35
N ASN A 47 -0.88 -8.21 10.14
CA ASN A 47 -1.43 -9.57 10.01
C ASN A 47 -2.95 -9.62 10.20
N TYR A 48 -3.51 -8.83 11.12
CA TYR A 48 -4.97 -8.81 11.36
C TYR A 48 -5.79 -8.29 10.18
N LEU A 49 -5.15 -7.65 9.18
CA LEU A 49 -5.81 -7.22 7.94
C LEU A 49 -5.61 -8.22 6.79
N GLU A 50 -4.93 -9.35 7.01
CA GLU A 50 -4.59 -10.29 5.94
C GLU A 50 -5.82 -10.87 5.25
N ASP A 51 -6.79 -11.35 6.01
CA ASP A 51 -7.99 -11.97 5.45
C ASP A 51 -8.85 -10.94 4.71
N LYS A 52 -8.99 -9.74 5.28
CA LYS A 52 -9.67 -8.61 4.60
C LYS A 52 -8.99 -8.26 3.27
N ARG A 53 -7.66 -8.15 3.25
CA ARG A 53 -6.91 -7.90 2.00
C ARG A 53 -7.06 -9.06 1.00
N LYS A 54 -7.11 -10.31 1.45
CA LYS A 54 -7.32 -11.46 0.55
C LYS A 54 -8.72 -11.44 -0.06
N ALA A 55 -9.74 -11.14 0.73
CA ALA A 55 -11.12 -11.01 0.26
C ALA A 55 -11.23 -9.90 -0.80
N LEU A 56 -10.76 -8.69 -0.48
CA LEU A 56 -10.76 -7.56 -1.42
C LEU A 56 -9.96 -7.85 -2.69
N ARG A 57 -8.88 -8.64 -2.62
CA ARG A 57 -8.16 -9.05 -3.82
C ARG A 57 -8.88 -10.08 -4.69
N LYS A 58 -9.84 -10.82 -4.14
CA LYS A 58 -10.66 -11.76 -4.91
C LYS A 58 -11.84 -11.03 -5.54
N ASP A 59 -12.30 -9.96 -4.91
CA ASP A 59 -13.51 -9.23 -5.24
C ASP A 59 -13.18 -7.77 -5.59
N LEU A 60 -12.38 -7.57 -6.65
CA LEU A 60 -12.11 -6.23 -7.16
C LEU A 60 -13.35 -5.68 -7.84
N THR A 61 -13.62 -4.38 -7.67
CA THR A 61 -14.59 -3.68 -8.53
C THR A 61 -14.12 -3.68 -9.99
N SER A 62 -15.05 -3.47 -10.93
CA SER A 62 -14.71 -3.38 -12.35
C SER A 62 -13.67 -2.29 -12.64
N ALA A 63 -13.76 -1.14 -11.96
CA ALA A 63 -12.82 -0.03 -12.10
C ALA A 63 -11.42 -0.43 -11.60
N GLU A 64 -11.33 -1.05 -10.42
CA GLU A 64 -10.06 -1.57 -9.90
C GLU A 64 -9.46 -2.64 -10.81
N ALA A 65 -10.28 -3.58 -11.31
CA ALA A 65 -9.82 -4.64 -12.20
C ALA A 65 -9.26 -4.07 -13.51
N THR A 66 -9.95 -3.10 -14.11
CA THR A 66 -9.49 -2.38 -15.30
C THR A 66 -8.15 -1.70 -15.03
N LEU A 67 -8.06 -0.81 -14.03
CA LEU A 67 -6.81 -0.11 -13.74
C LEU A 67 -5.67 -1.09 -13.39
N TRP A 68 -5.96 -2.15 -12.64
CA TRP A 68 -4.97 -3.16 -12.28
C TRP A 68 -4.33 -3.83 -13.49
N ASN A 69 -5.08 -4.03 -14.58
CA ASN A 69 -4.54 -4.60 -15.81
C ASN A 69 -3.46 -3.73 -16.45
N HIS A 70 -3.44 -2.41 -16.20
CA HIS A 70 -2.43 -1.47 -16.70
C HIS A 70 -1.30 -1.22 -15.71
N LEU A 71 -1.51 -1.50 -14.41
CA LEU A 71 -0.49 -1.31 -13.37
C LEU A 71 0.32 -2.59 -13.06
N LYS A 72 -0.27 -3.77 -13.25
CA LYS A 72 0.37 -5.06 -12.91
C LYS A 72 1.64 -5.26 -13.73
N GLN A 73 2.52 -6.13 -13.22
CA GLN A 73 3.77 -6.52 -13.90
C GLN A 73 4.68 -5.36 -14.29
N LYS A 74 4.58 -4.21 -13.61
CA LYS A 74 5.39 -3.02 -13.86
C LYS A 74 5.16 -2.38 -15.24
N GLN A 75 3.96 -2.54 -15.80
CA GLN A 75 3.62 -2.00 -17.13
C GLN A 75 3.68 -0.46 -17.19
N LEU A 76 3.32 0.23 -16.10
CA LEU A 76 3.44 1.69 -16.04
C LEU A 76 4.87 2.09 -15.64
N GLU A 77 5.69 2.42 -16.64
CA GLU A 77 7.07 2.93 -16.52
C GLU A 77 8.00 2.10 -15.60
N GLY A 78 7.83 0.78 -15.60
CA GLY A 78 8.63 -0.10 -14.77
C GLY A 78 8.33 -0.01 -13.26
N ARG A 79 7.29 0.72 -12.84
CA ARG A 79 6.94 0.92 -11.44
C ARG A 79 6.12 -0.25 -10.88
N LYS A 80 6.51 -0.74 -9.71
CA LYS A 80 5.81 -1.85 -9.05
C LYS A 80 4.61 -1.33 -8.27
N PHE A 81 3.40 -1.66 -8.72
CA PHE A 81 2.18 -1.44 -7.96
C PHE A 81 1.76 -2.70 -7.19
N ARG A 82 1.06 -2.48 -6.09
CA ARG A 82 0.37 -3.49 -5.28
C ARG A 82 -1.08 -3.08 -5.16
N ARG A 83 -2.01 -4.03 -5.22
CA ARG A 83 -3.44 -3.78 -4.99
C ARG A 83 -3.89 -4.20 -3.60
N GLN A 84 -4.88 -3.50 -3.06
CA GLN A 84 -5.52 -3.75 -1.76
C GLN A 84 -4.45 -3.91 -0.66
N HIS A 85 -3.53 -2.94 -0.59
CA HIS A 85 -2.34 -2.96 0.26
C HIS A 85 -2.64 -2.25 1.57
N SER A 86 -2.24 -2.82 2.71
CA SER A 86 -2.48 -2.16 3.99
C SER A 86 -1.30 -1.31 4.44
N ILE A 87 -1.61 -0.11 4.93
CA ILE A 87 -0.71 0.85 5.57
C ILE A 87 -1.38 1.28 6.87
N LEU A 88 -0.69 1.08 7.98
CA LEU A 88 -1.26 1.12 9.33
C LEU A 88 -2.51 0.22 9.45
N ASN A 89 -3.65 0.81 9.80
CA ASN A 89 -4.96 0.21 9.90
C ASN A 89 -5.83 0.41 8.66
N TYR A 90 -5.30 1.03 7.60
CA TYR A 90 -6.00 1.33 6.36
C TYR A 90 -5.63 0.31 5.28
N ILE A 91 -6.57 -0.01 4.40
CA ILE A 91 -6.32 -0.76 3.16
C ILE A 91 -6.60 0.22 2.02
N VAL A 92 -5.59 0.41 1.17
CA VAL A 92 -5.66 1.29 0.01
C VAL A 92 -5.76 0.48 -1.28
N ASP A 93 -6.44 1.02 -2.29
CA ASP A 93 -6.74 0.29 -3.52
C ASP A 93 -5.47 -0.06 -4.29
N PHE A 94 -4.59 0.92 -4.51
CA PHE A 94 -3.26 0.68 -5.05
C PHE A 94 -2.16 1.43 -4.32
N TYR A 95 -0.98 0.82 -4.30
CA TYR A 95 0.22 1.38 -3.68
C TYR A 95 1.47 1.12 -4.52
N CYS A 96 2.23 2.17 -4.82
CA CYS A 96 3.55 2.12 -5.45
C CYS A 96 4.65 2.44 -4.40
N PRO A 97 5.43 1.43 -3.95
CA PRO A 97 6.45 1.64 -2.93
C PRO A 97 7.59 2.58 -3.34
N LYS A 98 7.97 2.60 -4.62
CA LYS A 98 9.07 3.44 -5.11
C LYS A 98 8.72 4.93 -4.98
N GLU A 99 7.48 5.27 -5.28
CA GLU A 99 6.99 6.65 -5.30
C GLU A 99 6.43 7.12 -3.95
N LYS A 100 6.18 6.17 -3.04
CA LYS A 100 5.27 6.37 -1.90
C LYS A 100 3.91 6.90 -2.35
N LEU A 101 3.41 6.40 -3.47
CA LEU A 101 2.14 6.82 -4.06
C LEU A 101 1.03 5.84 -3.70
N ILE A 102 -0.07 6.37 -3.17
CA ILE A 102 -1.34 5.70 -2.93
C ILE A 102 -2.31 6.17 -4.01
N ILE A 103 -3.04 5.24 -4.62
CA ILE A 103 -4.14 5.54 -5.55
C ILE A 103 -5.42 4.97 -4.95
N GLU A 104 -6.45 5.80 -4.85
CA GLU A 104 -7.78 5.45 -4.36
C GLU A 104 -8.80 5.68 -5.48
N LEU A 105 -9.66 4.69 -5.70
CA LEU A 105 -10.73 4.77 -6.68
C LEU A 105 -12.03 5.15 -5.97
N ASP A 106 -12.60 6.28 -6.36
CA ASP A 106 -13.78 6.86 -5.74
C ASP A 106 -15.03 6.49 -6.53
N GLY A 107 -15.92 5.70 -5.90
CA GLY A 107 -17.20 5.29 -6.47
C GLY A 107 -18.33 6.30 -6.31
N GLY A 108 -18.06 7.46 -5.71
CA GLY A 108 -19.04 8.49 -5.44
C GLY A 108 -19.29 8.67 -3.94
N TYR A 109 -19.28 9.93 -3.52
CA TYR A 109 -19.51 10.35 -2.16
C TYR A 109 -21.01 10.34 -1.81
N HIS A 110 -21.50 9.28 -1.18
CA HIS A 110 -22.67 9.38 -0.31
C HIS A 110 -22.20 9.73 1.10
N LEU A 111 -21.76 10.97 1.31
CA LEU A 111 -21.13 11.36 2.57
C LEU A 111 -22.14 11.85 3.60
N ARG A 112 -22.26 11.07 4.67
CA ARG A 112 -22.61 11.59 6.00
C ARG A 112 -21.38 12.29 6.59
N PHE A 113 -21.57 13.39 7.31
CA PHE A 113 -20.50 14.24 7.87
C PHE A 113 -19.42 13.47 8.66
N GLU A 114 -19.80 12.42 9.39
CA GLU A 114 -18.85 11.57 10.15
C GLU A 114 -17.87 10.80 9.26
N GLN A 115 -18.26 10.46 8.03
CA GLN A 115 -17.39 9.76 7.08
C GLN A 115 -16.27 10.71 6.58
N GLN A 116 -16.62 11.98 6.33
CA GLN A 116 -15.68 13.02 5.88
C GLN A 116 -14.57 13.26 6.89
N LEU A 117 -14.92 13.36 8.18
CA LEU A 117 -13.95 13.56 9.26
C LEU A 117 -12.95 12.40 9.35
N LYS A 118 -13.44 11.16 9.29
CA LYS A 118 -12.58 9.97 9.32
C LYS A 118 -11.65 9.89 8.11
N ASP A 119 -12.14 10.26 6.93
CA ASP A 119 -11.34 10.28 5.71
C ASP A 119 -10.27 11.39 5.75
N TYR A 120 -10.59 12.55 6.33
CA TYR A 120 -9.62 13.63 6.55
C TYR A 120 -8.48 13.21 7.48
N GLU A 121 -8.81 12.67 8.67
CA GLU A 121 -7.81 12.20 9.63
C GLU A 121 -6.92 11.10 9.02
N ARG A 122 -7.52 10.18 8.27
CA ARG A 122 -6.81 9.13 7.54
C ARG A 122 -5.79 9.71 6.56
N ASP A 123 -6.23 10.66 5.74
CA ASP A 123 -5.39 11.25 4.71
C ASP A 123 -4.25 12.07 5.32
N GLU A 124 -4.52 12.82 6.40
CA GLU A 124 -3.50 13.56 7.14
C GLU A 124 -2.42 12.62 7.71
N VAL A 125 -2.82 11.53 8.36
CA VAL A 125 -1.87 10.54 8.92
C VAL A 125 -0.99 9.94 7.83
N LEU A 126 -1.56 9.58 6.68
CA LEU A 126 -0.80 9.00 5.57
C LEU A 126 0.13 10.02 4.91
N ASN A 127 -0.33 11.26 4.73
CA ASN A 127 0.49 12.35 4.21
C ASN A 127 1.68 12.66 5.14
N ASN A 128 1.47 12.66 6.46
CA ASN A 128 2.53 12.86 7.47
C ASN A 128 3.58 11.73 7.46
N LEU A 129 3.24 10.53 6.96
CA LEU A 129 4.19 9.45 6.71
C LEU A 129 4.94 9.58 5.37
N GLY A 130 4.66 10.64 4.62
CA GLY A 130 5.28 10.98 3.34
C GLY A 130 4.69 10.22 2.15
N PHE A 131 3.45 9.73 2.27
CA PHE A 131 2.70 9.20 1.13
C PHE A 131 2.03 10.33 0.36
N THR A 132 1.99 10.21 -0.96
CA THR A 132 1.13 11.02 -1.83
C THR A 132 -0.14 10.22 -2.08
N ILE A 133 -1.32 10.82 -1.92
CA ILE A 133 -2.61 10.19 -2.19
C ILE A 133 -3.19 10.80 -3.47
N PHE A 134 -3.48 9.97 -4.46
CA PHE A 134 -4.11 10.36 -5.72
C PHE A 134 -5.48 9.69 -5.84
N ARG A 135 -6.55 10.49 -5.80
CA ARG A 135 -7.94 10.01 -5.87
C ARG A 135 -8.47 10.15 -7.28
N ILE A 136 -9.16 9.12 -7.77
CA ILE A 136 -9.66 9.04 -9.15
C ILE A 136 -11.13 8.65 -9.10
N GLU A 137 -12.01 9.46 -9.69
CA GLU A 137 -13.41 9.04 -9.85
C GLU A 137 -13.51 7.85 -10.80
N ASN A 138 -14.30 6.84 -10.42
CA ASN A 138 -14.45 5.59 -11.18
C ASN A 138 -14.83 5.80 -12.64
N LYS A 139 -15.61 6.84 -12.96
CA LYS A 139 -16.04 7.13 -14.33
C LYS A 139 -14.85 7.34 -15.28
N PHE A 140 -13.78 8.00 -14.81
CA PHE A 140 -12.62 8.28 -15.64
C PHE A 140 -11.84 7.02 -16.01
N ILE A 141 -11.94 5.95 -15.23
CA ILE A 141 -11.33 4.65 -15.59
C ILE A 141 -11.92 4.10 -16.88
N PHE A 142 -13.21 4.37 -17.15
CA PHE A 142 -13.93 3.85 -18.32
C PHE A 142 -14.03 4.88 -19.45
N GLU A 143 -14.04 6.18 -19.12
CA GLU A 143 -14.17 7.26 -20.09
C GLU A 143 -12.83 7.66 -20.73
N ASP A 144 -11.78 7.80 -19.93
CA ASP A 144 -10.46 8.26 -20.40
C ASP A 144 -9.34 7.68 -19.54
N LEU A 145 -8.97 6.44 -19.87
CA LEU A 145 -7.92 5.72 -19.15
C LEU A 145 -6.54 6.35 -19.36
N ASP A 146 -6.28 6.98 -20.50
CA ASP A 146 -4.98 7.63 -20.76
C ASP A 146 -4.81 8.87 -19.87
N TYR A 147 -5.86 9.66 -19.68
CA TYR A 147 -5.88 10.74 -18.70
C TYR A 147 -5.55 10.24 -17.29
N VAL A 148 -6.17 9.14 -16.86
CA VAL A 148 -5.90 8.48 -15.57
C VAL A 148 -4.44 8.06 -15.44
N LEU A 149 -3.89 7.36 -16.43
CA LEU A 149 -2.50 6.89 -16.41
C LEU A 149 -1.51 8.06 -16.45
N ASN A 150 -1.81 9.13 -17.18
CA ASN A 150 -1.01 10.35 -17.19
C ASN A 150 -1.02 11.07 -15.83
N GLY A 151 -2.18 11.16 -15.18
CA GLY A 151 -2.29 11.70 -13.82
C GLY A 151 -1.47 10.90 -12.81
N ILE A 152 -1.49 9.57 -12.90
CA ILE A 152 -0.66 8.70 -12.05
C ILE A 152 0.83 8.96 -12.30
N LYS A 153 1.26 9.06 -13.56
CA LYS A 153 2.66 9.34 -13.92
C LYS A 153 3.13 10.71 -13.41
N ALA A 154 2.27 11.72 -13.45
CA ALA A 154 2.57 13.05 -12.93
C ALA A 154 2.88 13.05 -11.41
N CYS A 155 2.51 12.00 -10.69
CA CYS A 155 2.82 11.83 -9.27
C CYS A 155 4.17 11.13 -9.00
N PHE A 156 4.91 10.71 -10.03
CA PHE A 156 6.19 10.02 -9.85
C PHE A 156 7.32 11.00 -9.50
N LYS A 157 8.28 10.54 -8.71
CA LYS A 157 9.51 11.24 -8.27
C LYS A 157 10.74 10.78 -9.05
#